data_AF-A0A937B2D0-F1
#
_entry.id   AF-A0A937B2D0-F1
#
_cell.length_a   1.000
_cell.length_b   1.000
_cell.length_c   1.000
_cell.angle_alpha   90.00
_cell.angle_beta   90.00
_cell.angle_gamma   90.00
#
_symmetry.space_group_name_H-M   'P 1'
#
loop_
_entity.id
_entity.type
_entity.pdbx_description
1 polymer ?
#
loop_
_entity_poly.entity_id
_entity_poly.type
_entity_poly.pdbx_seq_one_letter_code
_entity_poly.pdbx_strand_id
1 'polypeptide(L)'
;MSVQPARPDERVFLVVVDESPEMPNALRYACRRAKRTGGRVAMLYVMDPPEGQQWGAVVELMREEARQEAESIVARPPDIAVP
;
A
#
# COMPACT_ATOMS: atom_id res chain seq x y z
N MET A 1 -10.29 -7.99 -10.00
CA MET A 1 -9.19 -8.96 -9.81
C MET A 1 -9.66 -10.02 -8.84
N SER A 2 -9.83 -11.27 -9.29
CA SER A 2 -10.21 -12.38 -8.41
C SER A 2 -8.98 -12.87 -7.64
N VAL A 3 -8.98 -12.67 -6.32
CA VAL A 3 -7.97 -13.28 -5.44
C VAL A 3 -8.33 -14.76 -5.30
N GLN A 4 -7.56 -15.62 -5.96
CA GLN A 4 -7.70 -17.06 -5.78
C GLN A 4 -7.03 -17.47 -4.47
N PRO A 5 -7.71 -18.24 -3.60
CA PRO A 5 -7.14 -18.73 -2.35
C PRO A 5 -5.89 -19.58 -2.62
N ALA A 6 -4.94 -19.57 -1.69
CA ALA A 6 -3.76 -20.42 -1.76
C ALA A 6 -4.17 -21.89 -1.75
N ARG A 7 -3.68 -22.67 -2.73
CA ARG A 7 -3.82 -24.13 -2.64
C ARG A 7 -2.93 -24.61 -1.47
N PRO A 8 -3.34 -25.62 -0.69
CA PRO A 8 -2.59 -26.08 0.49
C PRO A 8 -1.14 -26.49 0.21
N ASP A 9 -0.86 -26.90 -1.03
CA ASP A 9 0.44 -27.32 -1.54
C ASP A 9 1.25 -26.17 -2.21
N GLU A 10 0.65 -24.99 -2.35
CA GLU A 10 1.24 -23.87 -3.05
C GLU A 10 2.13 -23.01 -2.13
N ARG A 11 3.41 -22.92 -2.48
CA ARG A 11 4.37 -22.13 -1.71
C ARG A 11 4.16 -20.64 -1.95
N VAL A 12 3.99 -19.89 -0.86
CA VAL A 12 3.96 -18.42 -0.87
C VAL A 12 5.25 -17.90 -0.26
N PHE A 13 5.96 -17.06 -1.01
CA PHE A 13 7.14 -16.33 -0.55
C PHE A 13 6.72 -14.94 -0.11
N LEU A 14 6.66 -14.70 1.21
CA LEU A 14 6.35 -13.39 1.77
C LEU A 14 7.60 -12.50 1.76
N VAL A 15 7.49 -11.33 1.16
CA VAL A 15 8.52 -10.29 1.13
C VAL A 15 8.02 -9.10 1.95
N VAL A 16 8.76 -8.76 3.00
CA VAL A 16 8.55 -7.49 3.71
C VAL A 16 9.17 -6.39 2.87
N VAL A 17 8.38 -5.36 2.59
CA VAL A 17 8.76 -4.19 1.82
C VAL A 17 9.06 -3.08 2.82
N ASP A 18 10.28 -2.55 2.74
CA ASP A 18 10.77 -1.41 3.49
C ASP A 18 11.77 -0.61 2.62
N GLU A 19 12.39 0.41 3.20
CA GLU A 19 13.40 1.25 2.55
C GLU A 19 14.83 0.69 2.69
N SER A 20 14.97 -0.58 3.11
CA SER A 20 16.28 -1.18 3.33
C SER A 20 17.03 -1.42 2.01
N PRO A 21 18.36 -1.35 2.00
CA PRO A 21 19.16 -1.71 0.83
C PRO A 21 19.04 -3.20 0.45
N GLU A 22 18.58 -4.06 1.37
CA GLU A 22 18.35 -5.48 1.15
C GLU A 22 17.05 -5.78 0.38
N MET A 23 16.04 -4.90 0.44
CA MET A 23 14.72 -5.12 -0.16
C MET A 23 14.78 -5.57 -1.63
N PRO A 24 15.57 -4.95 -2.54
CA PRO A 24 15.65 -5.39 -3.93
C PRO A 24 16.20 -6.81 -4.08
N ASN A 25 17.13 -7.21 -3.21
CA ASN A 25 17.70 -8.56 -3.21
C ASN A 25 16.69 -9.58 -2.68
N ALA A 26 15.95 -9.25 -1.61
CA ALA A 26 14.89 -10.07 -1.06
C ALA A 26 13.79 -10.34 -2.09
N LEU A 27 13.31 -9.28 -2.77
CA LEU A 27 12.32 -9.39 -3.84
C LEU A 27 12.84 -10.26 -5.00
N ARG A 28 14.09 -10.04 -5.42
CA ARG A 28 14.70 -10.81 -6.51
C ARG A 28 14.83 -12.29 -6.18
N TYR A 29 15.19 -12.63 -4.94
CA TYR A 29 15.23 -14.01 -4.47
C TYR A 29 13.84 -14.64 -4.49
N ALA A 30 12.84 -13.99 -3.89
CA ALA A 30 11.47 -14.49 -3.81
C ALA A 30 10.87 -14.75 -5.20
N CYS A 31 11.01 -13.81 -6.13
CA CYS A 31 10.55 -13.96 -7.52
C CYS A 31 11.18 -15.16 -8.22
N ARG A 32 12.51 -15.32 -8.10
CA ARG A 32 13.21 -16.46 -8.71
C ARG A 32 12.80 -17.78 -8.09
N ARG A 33 12.62 -17.82 -6.77
CA ARG A 33 12.24 -19.04 -6.06
C ARG A 33 10.81 -19.46 -6.37
N ALA A 34 9.86 -18.50 -6.36
CA ALA A 34 8.48 -18.69 -6.75
C ALA A 34 8.38 -19.26 -8.18
N LYS A 35 9.08 -18.64 -9.14
CA LYS A 35 9.14 -19.14 -10.52
C LYS A 35 9.68 -20.57 -10.62
N ARG A 36 10.71 -20.91 -9.83
CA ARG A 36 11.32 -22.25 -9.85
C ARG A 36 10.46 -23.32 -9.19
N THR A 37 9.60 -22.97 -8.24
CA THR A 37 8.79 -23.95 -7.49
C THR A 37 7.32 -23.97 -7.87
N GLY A 38 6.89 -23.16 -8.85
CA GLY A 38 5.48 -22.97 -9.14
C GLY A 38 4.71 -22.30 -8.00
N GLY A 39 5.40 -21.49 -7.19
CA GLY A 39 4.81 -20.74 -6.08
C GLY A 39 4.45 -19.31 -6.45
N ARG A 40 3.99 -18.54 -5.46
CA ARG A 40 3.64 -17.11 -5.60
C ARG A 40 4.48 -16.24 -4.66
N VAL A 41 4.58 -14.96 -4.98
CA VAL A 41 5.17 -13.94 -4.11
C VAL A 41 4.04 -13.10 -3.52
N ALA A 42 4.09 -12.86 -2.21
CA ALA A 42 3.23 -11.91 -1.50
C ALA A 42 4.10 -10.77 -0.96
N MET A 43 3.63 -9.54 -1.05
CA MET A 43 4.33 -8.35 -0.54
C MET A 43 3.56 -7.80 0.66
N LEU A 44 4.29 -7.48 1.72
CA LEU A 44 3.77 -6.89 2.94
C LEU A 44 4.54 -5.62 3.25
N TYR A 45 3.83 -4.50 3.32
CA TYR A 45 4.33 -3.26 3.89
C TYR A 45 3.64 -3.03 5.23
N VAL A 46 4.42 -2.80 6.29
CA VAL A 46 3.88 -2.50 7.62
C VAL A 46 3.93 -1.00 7.81
N MET A 47 2.77 -0.37 7.98
CA MET A 47 2.69 1.04 8.34
C MET A 47 2.87 1.17 9.85
N ASP A 48 3.63 2.19 10.27
CA ASP A 48 3.74 2.51 11.69
C ASP A 48 2.35 2.87 12.25
N PRO A 49 2.03 2.45 13.48
CA PRO A 49 0.82 2.92 14.13
C PRO A 49 0.88 4.45 14.24
N PRO A 50 -0.24 5.16 14.04
CA PRO A 50 -0.25 6.60 14.18
C PRO A 50 0.24 6.97 15.59
N GLU A 51 1.34 7.70 15.67
CA GLU A 51 1.82 8.25 16.94
C GLU A 51 0.79 9.28 17.42
N GLY A 52 0.03 8.93 18.47
CA GLY A 52 -0.71 9.92 19.25
C GLY A 52 -2.18 9.59 19.51
N GLN A 53 -2.43 8.73 20.51
CA GLN A 53 -3.71 8.68 21.23
C GLN A 53 -3.93 9.90 22.15
N GLN A 54 -3.02 10.89 22.15
CA GLN A 54 -3.01 12.02 23.11
C GLN A 54 -3.63 13.33 22.58
N TRP A 55 -4.04 13.41 21.31
CA TRP A 55 -4.66 14.63 20.74
C TRP A 55 -6.18 14.51 20.59
N GLY A 56 -6.85 13.95 21.60
CA GLY A 56 -8.31 13.74 21.60
C GLY A 56 -9.17 15.00 21.41
N ALA A 57 -8.58 16.20 21.39
CA ALA A 57 -9.30 17.47 21.18
C ALA A 57 -8.99 18.18 19.85
N VAL A 58 -8.02 17.73 19.04
CA VAL A 58 -7.61 18.43 17.78
C VAL A 58 -8.13 17.73 16.51
N VAL A 59 -8.57 16.47 16.62
CA VAL A 59 -9.00 15.64 15.48
C VAL A 59 -10.32 16.12 14.85
N GLU A 60 -11.22 16.74 15.61
CA GLU A 60 -12.52 17.19 15.08
C GLU A 60 -12.39 18.48 14.24
N LEU A 61 -11.51 19.42 14.61
CA LEU A 61 -11.34 20.67 13.86
C LEU A 61 -10.60 20.43 12.52
N MET A 62 -9.60 19.54 12.51
CA MET A 62 -8.84 19.23 11.29
C MET A 62 -9.62 18.38 10.27
N ARG A 63 -10.58 17.56 10.72
CA ARG A 63 -11.45 16.80 9.81
C ARG A 63 -12.41 17.69 9.03
N GLU A 64 -12.93 18.74 9.68
CA GLU A 64 -13.84 19.69 9.03
C GLU A 64 -13.10 20.53 7.98
N GLU A 65 -11.88 20.98 8.28
CA GLU A 65 -11.03 21.73 7.34
C GLU A 65 -10.57 20.89 6.15
N ALA A 66 -10.13 19.64 6.38
CA ALA A 66 -9.70 18.73 5.31
C ALA A 66 -10.84 18.36 4.34
N ARG A 67 -12.07 18.27 4.85
CA ARG A 67 -13.25 18.04 4.01
C ARG A 67 -13.55 19.23 3.10
N GLN A 68 -13.49 20.45 3.63
CA GLN A 68 -13.70 21.67 2.84
C GLN A 68 -12.64 21.83 1.74
N GLU A 69 -11.39 21.47 2.03
CA GLU A 69 -10.30 21.51 1.04
C GLU A 69 -10.50 20.46 -0.08
N ALA A 70 -10.90 19.23 0.27
CA ALA A 70 -11.21 18.18 -0.71
C ALA A 70 -12.38 18.57 -1.63
N GLU A 71 -13.44 19.16 -1.08
CA GLU A 71 -14.59 19.64 -1.87
C GLU A 71 -14.18 20.77 -2.84
N SER A 72 -13.24 21.64 -2.45
CA SER A 72 -12.71 22.70 -3.32
C SER A 72 -11.83 22.18 -4.48
N ILE A 73 -11.10 21.09 -4.26
CA ILE A 73 -10.23 20.47 -5.27
C ILE A 73 -11.06 19.69 -6.31
N VAL A 74 -12.11 19.00 -5.87
CA VAL A 74 -13.01 18.20 -6.73
C VAL A 74 -13.91 19.10 -7.60
N ALA A 75 -14.26 20.29 -7.13
CA ALA A 75 -15.11 21.23 -7.88
C ALA A 75 -14.38 21.97 -9.02
N ARG A 76 -13.05 21.82 -9.16
CA ARG A 76 -12.29 22.43 -10.27
C ARG A 76 -12.26 21.49 -11.48
N PRO A 77 -13.01 21.77 -12.56
CA PRO A 77 -12.85 21.04 -13.81
C PRO A 77 -11.42 21.25 -14.34
N PRO A 78 -10.69 20.19 -14.71
CA PRO A 78 -9.39 20.34 -15.34
C PRO A 78 -9.60 20.92 -16.75
N ASP A 79 -9.05 22.11 -16.99
CA ASP A 79 -8.94 22.69 -18.33
C ASP A 79 -7.89 21.89 -19.11
N ILE A 80 -8.38 20.96 -19.91
CA ILE A 80 -7.57 20.19 -20.86
C ILE A 80 -8.15 20.43 -22.24
N ALA A 81 -7.47 21.27 -23.02
CA ALA A 81 -7.66 21.37 -24.46
C ALA A 81 -7.40 19.99 -25.07
N VAL A 82 -8.45 19.40 -25.66
CA VAL A 82 -8.37 18.19 -26.46
C VAL A 82 -7.95 18.61 -27.88
N PRO A 83 -6.97 17.94 -28.53
CA PRO A 83 -6.55 18.27 -29.89
C PRO A 83 -7.68 18.10 -30.92
#